data_AF-A0A343IRG1-F1
#
_entry.id   AF-A0A343IRG1-F1
#
_cell.length_a   1.000
_cell.length_b   1.000
_cell.length_c   1.000
_cell.angle_alpha   90.00
_cell.angle_beta   90.00
_cell.angle_gamma   90.00
#
_symmetry.space_group_name_H-M   'P 1'
#
loop_
_entity.id
_entity.type
_entity.pdbx_description
1 polymer ?
#
loop_
_entity_poly.entity_id
_entity_poly.type
_entity_poly.pdbx_seq_one_letter_code
_entity_poly.pdbx_strand_id
1 'polypeptide(L)'
;MYLIVGAYPSTPQVMKNIKMTSDALKKKESLICLNVLSKYNPEKHSNTSKRLPVKFFSGVLIVLMNTDNWASLEKRFSSEIANWRSGGNVICIAIGELGKFKGNDTYYLKTLQIALMNVDDNWIPADSSYELTMLNYLHKHERSFIKPLRYDASNNDVFPDFCLTDIGSTELFPIEVFGMDTASYLARKVIKESYYNERYGKDGWASWEAPAGPLPICPIRPAVNYQMLL
;
A
#
# COMPACT_ATOMS: atom_id res chain seq x y z
N MET A 1 23.64 -0.65 1.89
CA MET A 1 22.23 -0.18 1.85
C MET A 1 21.58 -0.38 3.22
N TYR A 2 21.10 0.70 3.83
CA TYR A 2 20.53 0.69 5.19
C TYR A 2 19.01 0.86 5.12
N LEU A 3 18.26 0.04 5.87
CA LEU A 3 16.80 0.13 6.00
C LEU A 3 16.42 0.53 7.42
N ILE A 4 15.66 1.61 7.54
CA ILE A 4 15.06 2.07 8.79
C ILE A 4 13.56 1.86 8.70
N VAL A 5 13.00 1.24 9.74
CA VAL A 5 11.57 1.03 9.90
C VAL A 5 11.05 1.75 11.13
N GLY A 6 9.78 2.14 11.09
CA GLY A 6 9.09 2.70 12.26
C GLY A 6 9.26 1.85 13.52
N ALA A 7 9.46 2.48 14.67
CA ALA A 7 9.59 1.80 15.96
C ALA A 7 8.76 2.47 17.05
N TYR A 8 8.14 1.65 17.89
CA TYR A 8 7.56 2.12 19.15
C TYR A 8 8.67 2.48 20.15
N PRO A 9 8.40 3.42 21.08
CA PRO A 9 9.32 3.73 22.16
C PRO A 9 9.76 2.47 22.92
N SER A 10 10.99 2.49 23.43
CA SER A 10 11.54 1.42 24.29
C SER A 10 11.64 0.03 23.65
N THR A 11 11.60 -0.07 22.32
CA THR A 11 11.83 -1.33 21.60
C THR A 11 13.30 -1.46 21.16
N PRO A 12 13.84 -2.69 21.00
CA PRO A 12 15.18 -2.91 20.46
C PRO A 12 15.41 -2.28 19.07
N GLN A 13 14.32 -2.10 18.30
CA GLN A 13 14.35 -1.47 17.00
C GLN A 13 14.81 -0.01 17.06
N VAL A 14 14.55 0.70 18.16
CA VAL A 14 15.00 2.10 18.36
C VAL A 14 16.53 2.17 18.33
N MET A 15 17.19 1.33 19.13
CA MET A 15 18.66 1.28 19.19
C MET A 15 19.25 0.83 17.86
N LYS A 16 18.61 -0.13 17.19
CA LYS A 16 19.00 -0.60 15.85
C LYS A 16 18.92 0.54 14.83
N ASN A 17 17.83 1.31 14.82
CA ASN A 17 17.66 2.44 13.90
C ASN A 17 18.71 3.52 14.12
N ILE A 18 19.00 3.89 15.37
CA ILE A 18 20.01 4.89 15.72
C ILE A 18 21.40 4.42 15.25
N LYS A 19 21.76 3.16 15.52
CA LYS A 19 23.04 2.57 15.09
C LYS A 19 23.15 2.57 13.57
N MET A 20 22.14 2.06 12.86
CA MET A 20 22.11 2.03 11.40
C MET A 20 22.25 3.43 10.79
N THR A 21 21.55 4.42 11.34
CA THR A 21 21.63 5.81 10.85
C THR A 21 23.02 6.41 11.07
N SER A 22 23.62 6.17 12.24
CA SER A 22 24.99 6.64 12.55
C SER A 22 26.03 5.98 11.63
N ASP A 23 25.93 4.67 11.41
CA ASP A 23 26.84 3.93 10.55
C ASP A 23 26.71 4.37 9.08
N ALA A 24 25.48 4.55 8.59
CA ALA A 24 25.21 5.05 7.24
C ALA A 24 25.78 6.46 7.03
N LEU A 25 25.63 7.35 8.01
CA LEU A 25 26.18 8.71 7.95
C LEU A 25 27.72 8.69 7.87
N LYS A 26 28.39 7.86 8.69
CA LYS A 26 29.86 7.73 8.67
C LYS A 26 30.37 7.20 7.33
N LYS A 27 29.67 6.25 6.75
CA LYS A 27 30.03 5.64 5.45
C LYS A 27 29.58 6.46 4.25
N LYS A 28 28.79 7.52 4.45
CA LYS A 28 28.17 8.32 3.38
C LYS A 28 27.30 7.46 2.45
N GLU A 29 26.62 6.45 3.00
CA GLU A 29 25.69 5.60 2.27
C GLU A 29 24.25 6.16 2.34
N SER A 30 23.50 6.00 1.25
CA SER A 30 22.07 6.28 1.24
C SER A 30 21.29 5.31 2.13
N LEU A 31 20.19 5.82 2.66
CA LEU A 31 19.31 5.11 3.58
C LEU A 31 17.89 5.11 3.03
N ILE A 32 17.22 3.96 3.19
CA ILE A 32 15.81 3.78 2.91
C ILE A 32 15.05 3.88 4.23
N CYS A 33 14.08 4.77 4.32
CA CYS A 33 13.14 4.89 5.42
C CYS A 33 11.78 4.37 4.96
N LEU A 34 11.31 3.29 5.58
CA LEU A 34 9.97 2.74 5.38
C LEU A 34 9.15 2.99 6.64
N ASN A 35 8.07 3.75 6.52
CA ASN A 35 7.24 4.06 7.67
C ASN A 35 5.81 4.39 7.27
N VAL A 36 4.90 4.40 8.24
CA VAL A 36 3.51 4.77 8.06
C VAL A 36 3.34 6.26 8.31
N LEU A 37 2.51 6.95 7.52
CA LEU A 37 2.15 8.33 7.83
C LEU A 37 1.33 8.39 9.13
N SER A 38 1.56 9.42 9.95
CA SER A 38 0.70 9.69 11.12
C SER A 38 -0.71 10.05 10.66
N LYS A 39 -1.73 9.89 11.50
CA LYS A 39 -3.10 10.27 11.07
C LYS A 39 -3.13 11.75 10.72
N TYR A 40 -3.83 12.10 9.64
CA TYR A 40 -3.87 13.47 9.16
C TYR A 40 -4.45 14.41 10.23
N ASN A 41 -3.82 15.57 10.37
CA ASN A 41 -4.25 16.64 11.25
C ASN A 41 -4.04 17.95 10.47
N PRO A 42 -5.10 18.68 10.10
CA PRO A 42 -4.97 19.85 9.22
C PRO A 42 -4.16 20.99 9.84
N GLU A 43 -4.18 21.15 11.17
CA GLU A 43 -3.41 22.18 11.87
C GLU A 43 -1.91 21.89 11.85
N LYS A 44 -1.53 20.60 11.92
CA LYS A 44 -0.13 20.16 12.00
C LYS A 44 0.48 19.82 10.66
N HIS A 45 -0.34 19.42 9.70
CA HIS A 45 0.10 18.81 8.44
C HIS A 45 -0.31 19.61 7.19
N SER A 46 -0.62 20.89 7.35
CA SER A 46 -0.80 21.80 6.22
C SER A 46 0.45 21.83 5.32
N ASN A 47 0.27 22.30 4.08
CA ASN A 47 1.31 22.32 3.03
C ASN A 47 2.54 23.19 3.39
N THR A 48 2.55 23.84 4.55
CA THR A 48 3.71 24.53 5.13
C THR A 48 4.62 23.63 5.97
N SER A 49 4.24 22.37 6.23
CA SER A 49 5.08 21.46 7.03
C SER A 49 6.41 21.19 6.32
N LYS A 50 7.54 21.42 7.01
CA LYS A 50 8.88 21.14 6.47
C LYS A 50 9.30 19.66 6.58
N ARG A 51 8.39 18.78 7.00
CA ARG A 51 8.68 17.40 7.39
C ARG A 51 7.54 16.48 6.97
N LEU A 52 7.90 15.27 6.55
CA LEU A 52 6.89 14.23 6.31
C LEU A 52 6.38 13.70 7.67
N PRO A 53 5.06 13.70 7.90
CA PRO A 53 4.50 13.25 9.17
C PRO A 53 4.44 11.73 9.23
N VAL A 54 5.33 11.12 10.01
CA VAL A 54 5.41 9.66 10.17
C VAL A 54 4.99 9.21 11.57
N LYS A 55 4.42 8.00 11.68
CA LYS A 55 4.21 7.29 12.95
C LYS A 55 5.53 6.69 13.46
N PHE A 56 5.50 6.18 14.69
CA PHE A 56 6.56 5.32 15.23
C PHE A 56 7.95 5.95 15.07
N PHE A 57 8.06 7.23 15.45
CA PHE A 57 9.23 8.07 15.17
C PHE A 57 10.43 7.78 16.10
N SER A 58 10.31 6.84 17.05
CA SER A 58 11.37 6.56 18.01
C SER A 58 12.61 5.98 17.33
N GLY A 59 13.73 6.71 17.39
CA GLY A 59 14.96 6.34 16.70
C GLY A 59 14.90 6.45 15.18
N VAL A 60 13.78 6.91 14.61
CA VAL A 60 13.64 7.20 13.19
C VAL A 60 14.06 8.65 12.95
N LEU A 61 14.83 8.85 11.89
CA LEU A 61 15.27 10.17 11.46
C LEU A 61 14.10 11.00 10.87
N ILE A 62 14.24 12.32 10.93
CA ILE A 62 13.22 13.23 10.37
C ILE A 62 13.35 13.26 8.84
N VAL A 63 12.30 12.88 8.13
CA VAL A 63 12.24 13.01 6.67
C VAL A 63 11.88 14.46 6.31
N LEU A 64 12.82 15.19 5.72
CA LEU A 64 12.63 16.59 5.34
C LEU A 64 11.88 16.72 4.01
N MET A 65 10.96 17.67 3.98
CA MET A 65 10.16 18.02 2.81
C MET A 65 10.24 19.54 2.62
N ASN A 66 10.61 20.01 1.43
CA ASN A 66 10.43 21.42 1.05
C ASN A 66 9.09 21.60 0.31
N THR A 67 8.74 22.84 -0.01
CA THR A 67 7.48 23.19 -0.70
C THR A 67 7.36 22.51 -2.06
N ASP A 68 8.43 22.48 -2.84
CA ASP A 68 8.43 21.91 -4.19
C ASP A 68 8.26 20.39 -4.15
N ASN A 69 8.90 19.73 -3.17
CA ASN A 69 8.73 18.30 -2.91
C ASN A 69 7.30 17.98 -2.51
N TRP A 70 6.63 18.83 -1.72
CA TRP A 70 5.22 18.64 -1.39
C TRP A 70 4.30 18.78 -2.59
N ALA A 71 4.42 19.84 -3.38
CA ALA A 71 3.60 20.04 -4.57
C ALA A 71 3.78 18.88 -5.58
N SER A 72 5.03 18.42 -5.75
CA SER A 72 5.34 17.26 -6.57
C SER A 72 4.75 15.96 -6.01
N LEU A 73 4.84 15.76 -4.69
CA LEU A 73 4.27 14.59 -4.00
C LEU A 73 2.75 14.54 -4.15
N GLU A 74 2.05 15.65 -3.89
CA GLU A 74 0.59 15.75 -4.01
C GLU A 74 0.10 15.50 -5.44
N LYS A 75 0.86 15.98 -6.43
CA LYS A 75 0.55 15.73 -7.84
C LYS A 75 0.73 14.26 -8.22
N ARG A 76 1.82 13.63 -7.75
CA ARG A 76 2.18 12.25 -8.12
C ARG A 76 1.39 11.19 -7.37
N PHE A 77 1.02 11.47 -6.12
CA PHE A 77 0.37 10.54 -5.19
C PHE A 77 -0.96 11.13 -4.68
N SER A 78 -1.77 11.65 -5.61
CA SER A 78 -3.02 12.35 -5.29
C SER A 78 -4.01 11.43 -4.57
N SER A 79 -4.07 10.15 -4.99
CA SER A 79 -4.89 9.11 -4.36
C SER A 79 -4.47 8.83 -2.91
N GLU A 80 -3.17 8.69 -2.65
CA GLU A 80 -2.63 8.41 -1.33
C GLU A 80 -2.80 9.60 -0.40
N ILE A 81 -2.54 10.82 -0.89
CA ILE A 81 -2.76 12.04 -0.12
C ILE A 81 -4.25 12.22 0.20
N ALA A 82 -5.16 11.93 -0.73
CA ALA A 82 -6.60 11.98 -0.48
C ALA A 82 -7.01 10.96 0.59
N ASN A 83 -6.57 9.70 0.46
CA ASN A 83 -6.83 8.65 1.45
C ASN A 83 -6.29 9.03 2.83
N TRP A 84 -5.06 9.53 2.89
CA TRP A 84 -4.44 10.00 4.13
C TRP A 84 -5.24 11.13 4.81
N ARG A 85 -5.67 12.13 4.03
CA ARG A 85 -6.51 13.24 4.50
C ARG A 85 -7.86 12.78 5.03
N SER A 86 -8.43 11.72 4.45
CA SER A 86 -9.64 11.07 4.93
C SER A 86 -9.41 10.13 6.14
N GLY A 87 -8.19 10.08 6.68
CA GLY A 87 -7.85 9.28 7.85
C GLY A 87 -7.42 7.84 7.54
N GLY A 88 -7.24 7.49 6.26
CA GLY A 88 -6.73 6.19 5.83
C GLY A 88 -5.26 5.94 6.20
N ASN A 89 -4.80 4.72 5.98
CA ASN A 89 -3.41 4.33 6.21
C ASN A 89 -2.60 4.47 4.92
N VAL A 90 -1.43 5.09 5.03
CA VAL A 90 -0.50 5.28 3.92
C VAL A 90 0.90 4.92 4.40
N ILE A 91 1.58 4.05 3.66
CA ILE A 91 3.00 3.77 3.82
C ILE A 91 3.78 4.73 2.95
N CYS A 92 4.91 5.20 3.47
CA CYS A 92 5.92 5.95 2.76
C CYS A 92 7.21 5.14 2.69
N ILE A 93 7.85 5.15 1.52
CA ILE A 93 9.23 4.74 1.33
C ILE A 93 10.01 5.96 0.84
N ALA A 94 10.96 6.44 1.64
CA ALA A 94 11.81 7.58 1.31
C ALA A 94 13.28 7.16 1.23
N ILE A 95 13.97 7.63 0.21
CA ILE A 95 15.41 7.44 0.00
C ILE A 95 16.06 8.81 -0.06
N GLY A 96 17.20 8.97 0.61
CA GLY A 96 17.88 10.25 0.56
C GLY A 96 19.24 10.32 1.22
N GLU A 97 19.75 11.54 1.31
CA GLU A 97 21.03 11.87 1.94
C GLU A 97 20.81 12.09 3.43
N LEU A 98 21.70 11.52 4.25
CA LEU A 98 21.65 11.68 5.69
C LEU A 98 22.36 12.95 6.15
N GLY A 99 21.80 13.57 7.17
CA GLY A 99 22.46 14.62 7.92
C GLY A 99 22.09 14.58 9.39
N LYS A 100 22.75 15.45 10.16
CA LYS A 100 22.49 15.63 11.59
C LYS A 100 22.26 17.11 11.86
N PHE A 101 21.25 17.43 12.67
CA PHE A 101 21.02 18.82 13.05
C PHE A 101 22.16 19.32 13.95
N LYS A 102 22.60 20.57 13.77
CA LYS A 102 23.63 21.17 14.65
C LYS A 102 23.08 21.25 16.09
N GLY A 103 23.88 20.79 17.05
CA GLY A 103 23.55 20.86 18.48
C GLY A 103 22.46 19.89 18.97
N ASN A 104 22.05 18.90 18.15
CA ASN A 104 21.06 17.91 18.54
C ASN A 104 21.47 16.50 18.06
N ASP A 105 21.15 15.46 18.82
CA ASP A 105 21.35 14.05 18.44
C ASP A 105 20.31 13.53 17.44
N THR A 106 19.59 14.44 16.79
CA THR A 106 18.56 14.13 15.80
C THR A 106 19.14 14.11 14.39
N TYR A 107 18.93 12.98 13.71
CA TYR A 107 19.26 12.79 12.30
C TYR A 107 18.10 13.22 11.39
N TYR A 108 18.41 13.56 10.15
CA TYR A 108 17.41 13.82 9.11
C TYR A 108 17.75 13.15 7.78
N LEU A 109 16.72 12.91 6.97
CA LEU A 109 16.83 12.52 5.57
C LEU A 109 16.51 13.75 4.72
N LYS A 110 17.44 14.17 3.89
CA LYS A 110 17.12 15.03 2.75
C LYS A 110 16.62 14.13 1.63
N THR A 111 15.31 14.11 1.45
CA THR A 111 14.61 13.23 0.50
C THR A 111 15.08 13.47 -0.93
N LEU A 112 15.59 12.42 -1.58
CA LEU A 112 15.91 12.37 -3.00
C LEU A 112 14.75 11.75 -3.79
N GLN A 113 14.19 10.65 -3.26
CA GLN A 113 13.05 9.96 -3.85
C GLN A 113 12.09 9.54 -2.74
N ILE A 114 10.80 9.55 -3.07
CA ILE A 114 9.72 9.15 -2.18
C ILE A 114 8.62 8.45 -2.98
N ALA A 115 8.05 7.42 -2.38
CA ALA A 115 6.87 6.73 -2.86
C ALA A 115 5.86 6.61 -1.71
N LEU A 116 4.58 6.82 -2.02
CA LEU A 116 3.47 6.56 -1.12
C LEU A 116 2.67 5.36 -1.63
N MET A 117 2.12 4.59 -0.72
CA MET A 117 1.25 3.45 -1.01
C MET A 117 0.07 3.43 -0.05
N ASN A 118 -1.13 3.32 -0.58
CA ASN A 118 -2.32 3.04 0.21
C ASN A 118 -2.26 1.62 0.76
N VAL A 119 -2.68 1.45 2.02
CA VAL A 119 -2.82 0.14 2.65
C VAL A 119 -4.11 0.08 3.45
N ASP A 120 -4.66 -1.12 3.61
CA ASP A 120 -5.73 -1.37 4.56
C ASP A 120 -5.19 -1.57 5.99
N ASP A 121 -6.06 -1.94 6.93
CA ASP A 121 -5.67 -2.17 8.33
C ASP A 121 -4.83 -3.45 8.52
N ASN A 122 -4.80 -4.35 7.53
CA ASN A 122 -3.96 -5.55 7.51
C ASN A 122 -2.62 -5.31 6.80
N TRP A 123 -2.30 -4.06 6.47
CA TRP A 123 -1.07 -3.64 5.78
C TRP A 123 -0.91 -4.23 4.38
N ILE A 124 -2.02 -4.61 3.72
CA ILE A 124 -1.99 -5.06 2.34
C ILE A 124 -2.00 -3.82 1.42
N PRO A 125 -1.02 -3.69 0.51
CA PRO A 125 -0.96 -2.54 -0.40
C PRO A 125 -2.07 -2.57 -1.45
N ALA A 126 -2.55 -1.38 -1.81
CA ALA A 126 -3.48 -1.14 -2.90
C ALA A 126 -2.83 -0.25 -3.97
N ASP A 127 -2.94 -0.66 -5.23
CA ASP A 127 -2.42 0.07 -6.40
C ASP A 127 -3.38 1.20 -6.82
N SER A 128 -4.63 1.18 -6.32
CA SER A 128 -5.62 2.24 -6.52
C SER A 128 -6.55 2.40 -5.31
N SER A 129 -7.29 3.51 -5.26
CA SER A 129 -8.33 3.74 -4.24
C SER A 129 -9.50 2.77 -4.36
N TYR A 130 -9.82 2.31 -5.58
CA TYR A 130 -10.84 1.29 -5.80
C TYR A 130 -10.39 -0.07 -5.30
N GLU A 131 -9.14 -0.43 -5.55
CA GLU A 131 -8.59 -1.66 -5.00
C GLU A 131 -8.56 -1.64 -3.46
N LEU A 132 -8.24 -0.50 -2.84
CA LEU A 132 -8.35 -0.31 -1.39
C LEU A 132 -9.80 -0.51 -0.90
N THR A 133 -10.78 -0.03 -1.68
CA THR A 133 -12.20 -0.22 -1.35
C THR A 133 -12.59 -1.70 -1.38
N MET A 134 -12.12 -2.45 -2.39
CA MET A 134 -12.34 -3.89 -2.48
C MET A 134 -11.63 -4.65 -1.35
N LEU A 135 -10.38 -4.31 -1.01
CA LEU A 135 -9.65 -4.88 0.13
C LEU A 135 -10.46 -4.74 1.43
N ASN A 136 -10.91 -3.51 1.73
CA ASN A 136 -11.71 -3.23 2.91
C ASN A 136 -13.05 -3.99 2.89
N TYR A 137 -13.68 -4.12 1.71
CA TYR A 137 -14.90 -4.91 1.54
C TYR A 137 -14.67 -6.38 1.85
N LEU A 138 -13.62 -7.01 1.30
CA LEU A 138 -13.31 -8.42 1.52
C LEU A 138 -12.96 -8.70 3.00
N HIS A 139 -12.16 -7.83 3.62
CA HIS A 139 -11.84 -7.96 5.05
C HIS A 139 -13.06 -7.74 5.95
N LYS A 140 -13.93 -6.78 5.64
CA LYS A 140 -15.17 -6.57 6.38
C LYS A 140 -16.10 -7.79 6.34
N HIS A 141 -16.05 -8.57 5.26
CA HIS A 141 -16.81 -9.81 5.11
C HIS A 141 -16.01 -11.06 5.52
N GLU A 142 -14.86 -10.88 6.18
CA GLU A 142 -14.00 -11.95 6.67
C GLU A 142 -13.65 -12.98 5.59
N ARG A 143 -13.40 -12.51 4.38
CA ARG A 143 -13.02 -13.37 3.25
C ARG A 143 -11.55 -13.73 3.33
N SER A 144 -11.22 -14.98 2.99
CA SER A 144 -9.84 -15.39 2.73
C SER A 144 -9.53 -15.18 1.25
N PHE A 145 -8.43 -14.51 0.96
CA PHE A 145 -8.02 -14.24 -0.42
C PHE A 145 -6.50 -14.13 -0.56
N ILE A 146 -6.05 -14.25 -1.81
CA ILE A 146 -4.71 -13.90 -2.26
C ILE A 146 -4.82 -12.64 -3.11
N LYS A 147 -3.96 -11.65 -2.88
CA LYS A 147 -3.74 -10.52 -3.78
C LYS A 147 -2.45 -10.79 -4.56
N PRO A 148 -2.51 -11.18 -5.86
CA PRO A 148 -1.32 -11.51 -6.63
C PRO A 148 -0.36 -10.32 -6.76
N LEU A 149 0.93 -10.55 -6.53
CA LEU A 149 1.97 -9.55 -6.81
C LEU A 149 2.40 -9.63 -8.28
N ARG A 150 2.54 -8.49 -8.95
CA ARG A 150 2.93 -8.40 -10.36
C ARG A 150 4.46 -8.48 -10.59
N TYR A 151 5.19 -9.21 -9.76
CA TYR A 151 6.66 -9.26 -9.86
C TYR A 151 7.07 -10.14 -11.05
N ASP A 152 7.83 -9.57 -12.00
CA ASP A 152 8.31 -10.17 -13.26
C ASP A 152 7.23 -10.68 -14.25
N ALA A 153 5.97 -10.28 -14.08
CA ALA A 153 4.90 -10.56 -15.04
C ALA A 153 5.16 -9.88 -16.39
N SER A 154 5.02 -10.61 -17.49
CA SER A 154 4.98 -9.98 -18.81
C SER A 154 3.71 -9.11 -18.93
N ASN A 155 3.73 -8.08 -19.76
CA ASN A 155 2.54 -7.23 -19.98
C ASN A 155 1.30 -8.01 -20.46
N ASN A 156 1.50 -9.25 -20.94
CA ASN A 156 0.46 -10.13 -21.45
C ASN A 156 -0.13 -11.07 -20.39
N ASP A 157 0.46 -11.18 -19.20
CA ASP A 157 -0.07 -12.05 -18.16
C ASP A 157 -1.28 -11.38 -17.47
N VAL A 158 -2.43 -12.05 -17.51
CA VAL A 158 -3.66 -11.58 -16.86
C VAL A 158 -3.70 -12.09 -15.43
N PHE A 159 -3.37 -11.20 -14.50
CA PHE A 159 -3.52 -11.43 -13.06
C PHE A 159 -4.76 -10.70 -12.53
N PRO A 160 -5.65 -11.41 -11.82
CA PRO A 160 -6.73 -10.77 -11.10
C PRO A 160 -6.19 -9.91 -9.95
N ASP A 161 -6.94 -8.88 -9.58
CA ASP A 161 -6.59 -8.05 -8.43
C ASP A 161 -6.73 -8.84 -7.11
N PHE A 162 -7.72 -9.74 -7.04
CA PHE A 162 -7.90 -10.65 -5.90
C PHE A 162 -8.29 -12.06 -6.35
N CYS A 163 -7.99 -13.04 -5.50
CA CYS A 163 -8.41 -14.43 -5.65
C CYS A 163 -8.98 -14.93 -4.32
N LEU A 164 -10.28 -15.20 -4.23
CA LEU A 164 -10.84 -15.84 -3.04
C LEU A 164 -10.33 -17.28 -2.93
N THR A 165 -10.02 -17.69 -1.71
CA THR A 165 -9.52 -19.04 -1.37
C THR A 165 -10.49 -19.83 -0.50
N ASP A 166 -11.59 -19.23 -0.08
CA ASP A 166 -12.55 -19.76 0.89
C ASP A 166 -13.85 -20.28 0.27
N ILE A 167 -13.84 -20.61 -1.03
CA ILE A 167 -15.04 -21.07 -1.76
C ILE A 167 -15.19 -22.60 -1.81
N GLY A 168 -14.28 -23.36 -1.17
CA GLY A 168 -14.35 -24.83 -1.06
C GLY A 168 -13.96 -25.63 -2.29
N SER A 169 -13.72 -24.97 -3.42
CA SER A 169 -13.06 -25.58 -4.58
C SER A 169 -11.54 -25.54 -4.42
N THR A 170 -10.86 -26.44 -5.11
CA THR A 170 -9.40 -26.37 -5.31
C THR A 170 -9.00 -25.21 -6.22
N GLU A 171 -9.94 -24.69 -7.00
CA GLU A 171 -9.74 -23.51 -7.86
C GLU A 171 -9.96 -22.20 -7.10
N LEU A 172 -9.11 -21.22 -7.37
CA LEU A 172 -9.23 -19.85 -6.88
C LEU A 172 -10.37 -19.13 -7.61
N PHE A 173 -11.13 -18.28 -6.90
CA PHE A 173 -12.16 -17.44 -7.52
C PHE A 173 -11.63 -16.02 -7.77
N PRO A 174 -11.36 -15.62 -9.03
CA PRO A 174 -10.82 -14.31 -9.34
C PRO A 174 -11.84 -13.20 -9.12
N ILE A 175 -11.37 -12.06 -8.63
CA ILE A 175 -12.11 -10.79 -8.60
C ILE A 175 -11.26 -9.71 -9.27
N GLU A 176 -11.85 -9.03 -10.25
CA GLU A 176 -11.22 -7.94 -11.00
C GLU A 176 -11.85 -6.59 -10.65
N VAL A 177 -11.04 -5.55 -10.48
CA VAL A 177 -11.52 -4.17 -10.22
C VAL A 177 -11.30 -3.31 -11.45
N PHE A 178 -12.40 -2.96 -12.13
CA PHE A 178 -12.39 -2.05 -13.26
C PHE A 178 -12.57 -0.60 -12.81
N GLY A 179 -11.49 0.20 -12.79
CA GLY A 179 -11.49 1.55 -12.21
C GLY A 179 -10.99 2.67 -13.11
N MET A 180 -10.71 2.42 -14.38
CA MET A 180 -10.30 3.44 -15.35
C MET A 180 -11.25 3.46 -16.55
N ASP A 181 -11.43 4.61 -17.17
CA ASP A 181 -12.37 4.82 -18.29
C ASP A 181 -11.67 5.17 -19.61
N THR A 182 -10.33 5.12 -19.65
CA THR A 182 -9.56 5.40 -20.87
C THR A 182 -9.84 4.36 -21.97
N ALA A 183 -9.79 4.77 -23.24
CA ALA A 183 -10.05 3.88 -24.38
C ALA A 183 -9.15 2.63 -24.40
N SER A 184 -7.86 2.78 -24.05
CA SER A 184 -6.93 1.66 -23.89
C SER A 184 -7.31 0.69 -22.77
N TYR A 185 -7.94 1.21 -21.72
CA TYR A 185 -8.41 0.40 -20.60
C TYR A 185 -9.67 -0.39 -20.95
N LEU A 186 -10.61 0.23 -21.67
CA LEU A 186 -11.81 -0.44 -22.17
C LEU A 186 -11.47 -1.60 -23.11
N ALA A 187 -10.50 -1.42 -24.01
CA ALA A 187 -10.02 -2.52 -24.86
C ALA A 187 -9.40 -3.66 -24.03
N ARG A 188 -8.64 -3.33 -22.99
CA ARG A 188 -8.04 -4.32 -22.09
C ARG A 188 -9.07 -5.04 -21.23
N LYS A 189 -10.16 -4.36 -20.84
CA LYS A 189 -11.27 -4.94 -20.10
C LYS A 189 -11.93 -6.08 -20.87
N VAL A 190 -12.24 -5.88 -22.15
CA VAL A 190 -12.85 -6.93 -23.01
C VAL A 190 -11.93 -8.16 -23.12
N ILE A 191 -10.62 -7.95 -23.21
CA ILE A 191 -9.64 -9.04 -23.24
C ILE A 191 -9.64 -9.81 -21.92
N LYS A 192 -9.64 -9.10 -20.78
CA LYS A 192 -9.69 -9.71 -19.45
C LYS A 192 -10.98 -10.49 -19.22
N GLU A 193 -12.13 -9.92 -19.56
CA GLU A 193 -13.43 -10.58 -19.50
C GLU A 193 -13.45 -11.86 -20.33
N SER A 194 -12.94 -11.81 -21.57
CA SER A 194 -12.85 -12.97 -22.45
C SER A 194 -11.96 -14.06 -21.85
N TYR A 195 -10.77 -13.68 -21.34
CA TYR A 195 -9.85 -14.59 -20.66
C TYR A 195 -10.48 -15.25 -19.44
N TYR A 196 -11.14 -14.47 -18.56
CA TYR A 196 -11.75 -15.04 -17.36
C TYR A 196 -12.94 -15.94 -17.70
N ASN A 197 -13.77 -15.55 -18.67
CA ASN A 197 -14.88 -16.38 -19.14
C ASN A 197 -14.41 -17.70 -19.74
N GLU A 198 -13.30 -17.70 -20.51
CA GLU A 198 -12.72 -18.91 -21.09
C GLU A 198 -12.09 -19.81 -20.01
N ARG A 199 -11.39 -19.21 -19.04
CA ARG A 199 -10.61 -19.95 -18.05
C ARG A 199 -11.43 -20.46 -16.87
N TYR A 200 -12.36 -19.65 -16.36
CA TYR A 200 -13.13 -19.93 -15.14
C TYR A 200 -14.63 -20.14 -15.41
N GLY A 201 -15.10 -19.86 -16.63
CA GLY A 201 -16.53 -19.80 -16.93
C GLY A 201 -17.17 -18.48 -16.46
N LYS A 202 -18.35 -18.16 -17.00
CA LYS A 202 -19.03 -16.87 -16.73
C LYS A 202 -19.34 -16.63 -15.25
N ASP A 203 -19.56 -17.71 -14.49
CA ASP A 203 -19.90 -17.66 -13.07
C ASP A 203 -18.71 -18.01 -12.15
N GLY A 204 -17.53 -18.27 -12.73
CA GLY A 204 -16.33 -18.66 -11.97
C GLY A 204 -15.41 -17.52 -11.59
N TRP A 205 -15.82 -16.28 -11.83
CA TRP A 205 -15.11 -15.06 -11.44
C TRP A 205 -16.11 -13.91 -11.23
N ALA A 206 -15.68 -12.81 -10.63
CA ALA A 206 -16.49 -11.61 -10.50
C ALA A 206 -15.70 -10.34 -10.85
N SER A 207 -16.41 -9.27 -11.14
CA SER A 207 -15.83 -7.94 -11.35
C SER A 207 -16.58 -6.85 -10.59
N TRP A 208 -15.91 -5.71 -10.41
CA TRP A 208 -16.53 -4.48 -9.96
C TRP A 208 -16.20 -3.32 -10.91
N GLU A 209 -17.24 -2.60 -11.36
CA GLU A 209 -17.15 -1.46 -12.29
C GLU A 209 -17.00 -0.11 -11.55
N ALA A 210 -15.91 0.07 -10.82
CA ALA A 210 -15.68 1.26 -10.01
C ALA A 210 -15.58 2.58 -10.82
N PRO A 211 -16.03 3.72 -10.27
CA PRO A 211 -16.75 3.88 -9.00
C PRO A 211 -18.24 3.51 -9.08
N ALA A 212 -18.73 3.10 -10.25
CA ALA A 212 -20.12 2.75 -10.47
C ALA A 212 -20.42 1.31 -10.01
N GLY A 213 -21.70 0.93 -10.09
CA GLY A 213 -22.15 -0.43 -9.81
C GLY A 213 -22.02 -0.88 -8.34
N PRO A 214 -22.73 -1.95 -7.96
CA PRO A 214 -22.55 -2.57 -6.66
C PRO A 214 -21.23 -3.34 -6.62
N LEU A 215 -20.62 -3.42 -5.42
CA LEU A 215 -19.58 -4.41 -5.16
C LEU A 215 -20.15 -5.82 -5.42
N PRO A 216 -19.35 -6.76 -5.97
CA PRO A 216 -19.82 -8.07 -6.37
C PRO A 216 -20.27 -8.88 -5.15
N ILE A 217 -21.35 -9.64 -5.32
CA ILE A 217 -21.74 -10.64 -4.33
C ILE A 217 -20.75 -11.80 -4.45
N CYS A 218 -19.88 -11.94 -3.45
CA CYS A 218 -18.92 -13.04 -3.44
C CYS A 218 -19.60 -14.40 -3.19
N PRO A 219 -19.09 -15.50 -3.76
CA PRO A 219 -19.64 -16.84 -3.53
C PRO A 219 -19.71 -17.22 -2.05
N ILE A 220 -20.68 -18.06 -1.72
CA ILE A 220 -20.92 -18.53 -0.34
C ILE A 220 -19.75 -19.39 0.13
N ARG A 221 -19.30 -19.16 1.38
CA ARG A 221 -18.33 -20.04 2.04
C ARG A 221 -18.97 -21.40 2.28
N PRO A 222 -18.31 -22.52 1.94
CA PRO A 222 -18.80 -23.84 2.32
C PRO A 222 -18.96 -23.89 3.83
N ALA A 223 -19.97 -24.61 4.31
CA ALA A 223 -20.06 -24.91 5.73
C ALA A 223 -18.80 -25.69 6.14
N VAL A 224 -18.09 -25.19 7.17
CA VAL A 224 -16.97 -25.93 7.75
C VAL A 224 -17.53 -27.18 8.39
N ASN A 225 -17.32 -28.34 7.75
CA ASN A 225 -17.78 -29.60 8.31
C ASN A 225 -16.78 -30.07 9.38
N TYR A 226 -17.02 -29.65 10.63
CA TYR A 226 -16.18 -30.00 11.78
C TYR A 226 -16.15 -31.50 12.12
N GLN A 227 -16.91 -32.34 11.42
CA GLN A 227 -16.93 -33.80 11.62
C GLN A 227 -15.76 -34.56 10.97
N MET A 228 -14.83 -33.90 10.26
CA MET A 228 -13.63 -34.55 9.69
C MET A 228 -12.34 -34.28 10.47
N LEU A 229 -12.42 -33.72 11.68
CA LEU A 229 -11.25 -33.42 12.54
C LEU A 229 -11.23 -34.21 13.86
N LEU A 230 -11.96 -35.31 13.95
CA LEU A 230 -11.90 -36.31 15.03
C LEU A 230 -11.76 -37.71 14.43
#